data_AF-K9PR45-F1
#
_entry.id   AF-K9PR45-F1
#
_cell.length_a   1.000
_cell.length_b   1.000
_cell.length_c   1.000
_cell.angle_alpha   90.00
_cell.angle_beta   90.00
_cell.angle_gamma   90.00
#
_symmetry.space_group_name_H-M   'P 1'
#
loop_
_entity.id
_entity.type
_entity.pdbx_description
1 polymer ?
#
loop_
_entity_poly.entity_id
_entity_poly.type
_entity_poly.pdbx_seq_one_letter_code
_entity_poly.pdbx_strand_id
1 'polypeptide(L)'
;MLSNVDLVREFVKYSIQKQEVLLANPALKAETVYKSNQITAKSEGVVATAQLDKTPPEFLIKANSSHWDLINETLANYSYILTGELDSRSCYCYQHCQIPKDYQMHCTKSVYLWRAWWRYRKYALQRGIPLELLIRRRGSWYPIKDLIISDGLLYIKTLGSEIAVHSDDLVIWLNKIEVDSPNPFLFEF
;
A
#
# COMPACT_ATOMS: atom_id res chain seq x y z
N MET A 1 7.79 2.32 -24.46
CA MET A 1 7.27 3.50 -23.73
C MET A 1 6.92 3.05 -22.32
N LEU A 2 7.30 3.80 -21.28
CA LEU A 2 7.02 3.42 -19.89
C LEU A 2 5.50 3.44 -19.61
N SER A 3 4.99 2.38 -18.97
CA SER A 3 3.62 2.38 -18.44
C SER A 3 3.51 3.35 -17.26
N ASN A 4 2.28 3.74 -16.88
CA ASN A 4 2.08 4.55 -15.66
C ASN A 4 2.62 3.83 -14.43
N VAL A 5 2.38 2.52 -14.33
CA VAL A 5 2.84 1.69 -13.21
C VAL A 5 4.36 1.71 -13.11
N ASP A 6 5.06 1.50 -14.22
CA ASP A 6 6.53 1.46 -14.21
C ASP A 6 7.13 2.84 -13.93
N LEU A 7 6.51 3.92 -14.43
CA LEU A 7 6.95 5.29 -14.14
C LEU A 7 6.79 5.63 -12.65
N VAL A 8 5.65 5.32 -12.03
CA VAL A 8 5.46 5.55 -10.58
C VAL A 8 6.42 4.69 -9.77
N ARG A 9 6.66 3.43 -10.16
CA ARG A 9 7.61 2.53 -9.49
C ARG A 9 9.04 3.09 -9.52
N GLU A 10 9.54 3.47 -10.69
CA GLU A 10 10.88 4.04 -10.81
C GLU A 10 10.97 5.40 -10.09
N PHE A 11 9.93 6.24 -10.15
CA PHE A 11 9.87 7.47 -9.34
C PHE A 11 10.05 7.21 -7.84
N VAL A 12 9.30 6.26 -7.26
CA VAL A 12 9.41 5.93 -5.83
C VAL A 12 10.81 5.40 -5.52
N LYS A 13 11.31 4.47 -6.32
CA LYS A 13 12.65 3.88 -6.16
C LYS A 13 13.76 4.92 -6.22
N TYR A 14 13.80 5.77 -7.25
CA TYR A 14 14.79 6.84 -7.36
C TYR A 14 14.69 7.82 -6.20
N SER A 15 13.47 8.16 -5.77
CA SER A 15 13.25 9.07 -4.63
C SER A 15 13.75 8.48 -3.32
N ILE A 16 13.51 7.20 -3.04
CA ILE A 16 14.05 6.49 -1.86
C ILE A 16 15.59 6.50 -1.87
N GLN A 17 16.18 6.32 -3.04
CA GLN A 17 17.63 6.37 -3.26
C GLN A 17 18.19 7.80 -3.28
N LYS A 18 17.34 8.83 -3.15
CA LYS A 18 17.69 10.25 -3.26
C LYS A 18 18.39 10.61 -4.57
N GLN A 19 18.02 9.93 -5.65
CA GLN A 19 18.51 10.17 -6.99
C GLN A 19 17.56 11.09 -7.76
N GLU A 20 18.13 11.85 -8.69
CA GLU A 20 17.35 12.64 -9.62
C GLU A 20 16.54 11.73 -10.55
N VAL A 21 15.38 12.21 -10.97
CA VAL A 21 14.48 11.50 -11.89
C VAL A 21 14.18 12.40 -13.08
N LEU A 22 14.17 11.81 -14.28
CA LEU A 22 13.66 12.43 -15.49
C LEU A 22 13.03 11.34 -16.36
N LEU A 23 11.74 11.10 -16.15
CA LEU A 23 10.96 10.09 -16.85
C LEU A 23 9.68 10.70 -17.39
N ALA A 24 9.21 10.24 -18.54
CA ALA A 24 7.94 10.71 -19.08
C ALA A 24 7.24 9.63 -19.90
N ASN A 25 5.91 9.70 -19.87
CA ASN A 25 5.02 9.03 -20.81
C ASN A 25 3.87 10.00 -21.17
N PRO A 26 2.88 9.60 -21.99
CA PRO A 26 1.82 10.51 -22.43
C PRO A 26 0.92 11.06 -21.32
N ALA A 27 0.84 10.38 -20.17
CA ALA A 27 -0.02 10.77 -19.06
C ALA A 27 0.75 11.49 -17.94
N LEU A 28 1.97 11.02 -17.64
CA LEU A 28 2.76 11.38 -16.48
C LEU A 28 4.17 11.82 -16.86
N LYS A 29 4.68 12.80 -16.13
CA LYS A 29 6.08 13.21 -16.13
C LYS A 29 6.61 13.14 -14.70
N ALA A 30 7.72 12.45 -14.49
CA ALA A 30 8.48 12.50 -13.26
C ALA A 30 9.74 13.32 -13.47
N GLU A 31 9.95 14.36 -12.69
CA GLU A 31 11.15 15.19 -12.77
C GLU A 31 11.63 15.67 -11.40
N THR A 32 12.93 15.93 -11.29
CA THR A 32 13.50 16.61 -10.13
C THR A 32 13.30 18.11 -10.27
N VAL A 33 12.67 18.71 -9.27
CA VAL A 33 12.50 20.15 -9.11
C VAL A 33 13.10 20.54 -7.77
N TYR A 34 14.24 21.25 -7.83
CA TYR A 34 15.02 21.62 -6.64
C TYR A 34 15.36 20.37 -5.79
N LYS A 35 15.07 20.38 -4.48
CA LYS A 35 15.33 19.29 -3.53
C LYS A 35 14.19 18.26 -3.47
N SER A 36 13.38 18.16 -4.53
CA SER A 36 12.25 17.24 -4.57
C SER A 36 12.14 16.54 -5.91
N ASN A 37 11.69 15.30 -5.89
CA ASN A 37 11.19 14.63 -7.09
C ASN A 37 9.68 14.83 -7.16
N GLN A 38 9.12 15.08 -8.34
CA GLN A 38 7.70 15.29 -8.51
C GLN A 38 7.15 14.43 -9.65
N ILE A 39 5.92 13.94 -9.49
CA ILE A 39 5.11 13.44 -10.60
C ILE A 39 4.07 14.50 -10.93
N THR A 40 4.04 14.88 -12.20
CA THR A 40 3.06 15.78 -12.80
C THR A 40 2.20 14.99 -13.79
N ALA A 41 0.89 15.00 -13.57
CA ALA A 41 -0.10 14.50 -14.51
C ALA A 41 -0.54 15.64 -15.43
N LYS A 42 -0.67 15.37 -16.73
CA LYS A 42 -0.99 16.39 -17.74
C LYS A 42 -2.33 17.09 -17.48
N SER A 43 -3.30 16.38 -16.91
CA SER A 43 -4.66 16.88 -16.60
C SER A 43 -4.77 17.60 -15.27
N GLU A 44 -3.89 17.34 -14.31
CA GLU A 44 -4.12 17.65 -12.88
C GLU A 44 -2.98 18.43 -12.22
N GLY A 45 -1.86 18.62 -12.93
CA GLY A 45 -0.65 19.19 -12.37
C GLY A 45 0.11 18.19 -11.49
N VAL A 46 0.79 18.69 -10.46
CA VAL A 46 1.57 17.85 -9.54
C VAL A 46 0.62 16.95 -8.74
N VAL A 47 0.84 15.63 -8.84
CA VAL A 47 0.06 14.60 -8.15
C VAL A 47 0.84 13.89 -7.05
N ALA A 48 2.17 13.90 -7.13
CA ALA A 48 3.05 13.36 -6.10
C ALA A 48 4.31 14.22 -5.97
N THR A 49 4.83 14.34 -4.75
CA THR A 49 6.12 14.97 -4.46
C THR A 49 6.87 14.13 -3.44
N ALA A 50 8.14 13.83 -3.68
CA ALA A 50 9.04 13.22 -2.72
C ALA A 50 10.04 14.27 -2.21
N GLN A 51 10.09 14.45 -0.90
CA GLN A 51 11.00 15.38 -0.21
C GLN A 51 12.34 14.68 0.07
N LEU A 52 13.38 15.02 -0.70
CA LEU A 52 14.68 14.32 -0.66
C LEU A 52 15.58 14.77 0.51
N ASP A 53 15.25 15.89 1.13
CA ASP A 53 15.92 16.44 2.32
C ASP A 53 15.64 15.63 3.60
N LYS A 54 14.58 14.80 3.61
CA LYS A 54 14.24 13.92 4.73
C LYS A 54 14.89 12.53 4.60
N THR A 55 15.10 11.86 5.73
CA THR A 55 15.68 10.51 5.78
C THR A 55 14.91 9.65 6.78
N PRO A 56 14.09 8.68 6.32
CA PRO A 56 13.74 8.39 4.92
C PRO A 56 12.98 9.55 4.25
N PRO A 57 12.98 9.65 2.91
CA PRO A 57 12.20 10.66 2.19
C PRO A 57 10.71 10.60 2.57
N GLU A 58 10.04 11.75 2.61
CA GLU A 58 8.58 11.77 2.77
C GLU A 58 7.90 12.00 1.44
N PHE A 59 6.75 11.36 1.24
CA PHE A 59 5.94 11.57 0.03
C PHE A 59 4.69 12.37 0.36
N LEU A 60 4.38 13.36 -0.46
CA LEU A 60 3.16 14.15 -0.43
C LEU A 60 2.34 13.80 -1.66
N ILE A 61 1.16 13.22 -1.46
CA ILE A 61 0.32 12.74 -2.56
C ILE A 61 -0.99 13.53 -2.56
N LYS A 62 -1.39 14.05 -3.73
CA LYS A 62 -2.61 14.85 -3.89
C LYS A 62 -3.86 13.99 -3.73
N ALA A 63 -4.73 14.34 -2.79
CA ALA A 63 -5.87 13.52 -2.37
C ALA A 63 -6.86 13.16 -3.47
N ASN A 64 -7.14 14.12 -4.37
CA ASN A 64 -8.15 13.98 -5.43
C ASN A 64 -7.53 13.60 -6.78
N SER A 65 -6.34 12.98 -6.76
CA SER A 65 -5.64 12.57 -7.98
C SER A 65 -6.32 11.35 -8.62
N SER A 66 -6.46 11.33 -9.94
CA SER A 66 -6.90 10.11 -10.65
C SER A 66 -5.89 8.96 -10.55
N HIS A 67 -4.65 9.27 -10.15
CA HIS A 67 -3.57 8.31 -9.93
C HIS A 67 -3.41 7.89 -8.46
N TRP A 68 -4.33 8.31 -7.58
CA TRP A 68 -4.26 8.11 -6.14
C TRP A 68 -4.06 6.63 -5.75
N ASP A 69 -4.91 5.73 -6.26
CA ASP A 69 -4.85 4.30 -5.93
C ASP A 69 -3.51 3.67 -6.38
N LEU A 70 -3.05 4.00 -7.59
CA LEU A 70 -1.78 3.51 -8.14
C LEU A 70 -0.58 3.94 -7.28
N ILE A 71 -0.56 5.21 -6.86
CA ILE A 71 0.52 5.74 -6.04
C ILE A 71 0.50 5.10 -4.65
N ASN A 72 -0.68 4.93 -4.05
CA ASN A 72 -0.85 4.26 -2.77
C ASN A 72 -0.32 2.83 -2.78
N GLU A 73 -0.74 2.04 -3.77
CA GLU A 73 -0.30 0.65 -3.91
C GLU A 73 1.21 0.58 -4.16
N THR A 74 1.76 1.49 -4.98
CA THR A 74 3.20 1.54 -5.24
C THR A 74 3.98 1.89 -3.97
N LEU A 75 3.54 2.89 -3.20
CA LEU A 75 4.18 3.29 -1.94
C LEU A 75 4.13 2.17 -0.90
N ALA A 76 3.00 1.44 -0.79
CA ALA A 76 2.86 0.30 0.09
C ALA A 76 3.91 -0.80 -0.21
N ASN A 77 4.20 -1.07 -1.49
CA ASN A 77 5.24 -2.03 -1.88
C ASN A 77 6.65 -1.63 -1.40
N TYR A 78 6.89 -0.34 -1.08
CA TYR A 78 8.12 0.16 -0.48
C TYR A 78 7.96 0.48 1.02
N SER A 79 6.92 -0.05 1.68
CA SER A 79 6.63 0.13 3.12
C SER A 79 6.32 1.58 3.55
N TYR A 80 5.81 2.40 2.62
CA TYR A 80 5.31 3.75 2.92
C TYR A 80 3.81 3.73 3.19
N ILE A 81 3.41 4.44 4.23
CA ILE A 81 2.01 4.52 4.68
C ILE A 81 1.59 5.95 4.90
N LEU A 82 0.29 6.20 4.68
CA LEU A 82 -0.33 7.49 4.96
C LEU A 82 -0.22 7.79 6.47
N THR A 83 0.34 8.94 6.80
CA THR A 83 0.47 9.46 8.16
C THR A 83 -0.18 10.83 8.27
N GLY A 84 -1.09 10.98 9.24
CA GLY A 84 -1.71 12.26 9.57
C GLY A 84 -2.90 12.64 8.68
N GLU A 85 -3.21 13.94 8.70
CA GLU A 85 -4.32 14.55 7.97
C GLU A 85 -3.83 15.28 6.71
N LEU A 86 -4.77 15.78 5.92
CA LEU A 86 -4.47 16.61 4.75
C LEU A 86 -3.67 17.84 5.15
N ASP A 87 -2.60 18.11 4.42
CA ASP A 87 -1.87 19.37 4.56
C ASP A 87 -2.66 20.54 3.95
N SER A 88 -2.14 21.76 4.14
CA SER A 88 -2.70 22.99 3.56
C SER A 88 -2.86 22.99 2.02
N ARG A 89 -2.26 22.02 1.32
CA ARG A 89 -2.29 21.87 -0.14
C ARG A 89 -3.16 20.69 -0.58
N SER A 90 -3.96 20.12 0.33
CA SER A 90 -4.78 18.93 0.06
C SER A 90 -3.96 17.70 -0.35
N CYS A 91 -2.75 17.59 0.20
CA CYS A 91 -1.89 16.43 0.06
C CYS A 91 -1.87 15.62 1.36
N TYR A 92 -1.85 14.30 1.23
CA TYR A 92 -1.57 13.40 2.33
C TYR A 92 -0.07 13.14 2.43
N CYS A 93 0.45 13.08 3.65
CA CYS A 93 1.82 12.72 3.93
C CYS A 93 1.96 11.20 4.02
N TYR A 94 3.06 10.66 3.49
CA TYR A 94 3.43 9.26 3.59
C TYR A 94 4.84 9.14 4.15
N GLN A 95 4.97 8.28 5.14
CA GLN A 95 6.23 7.99 5.81
C GLN A 95 6.52 6.49 5.75
N HIS A 96 7.81 6.17 5.70
CA HIS A 96 8.26 4.79 5.79
C HIS A 96 7.92 4.22 7.16
N CYS A 97 7.49 2.96 7.20
CA CYS A 97 7.28 2.25 8.44
C CYS A 97 7.92 0.87 8.40
N GLN A 98 8.28 0.35 9.57
CA GLN A 98 8.77 -1.01 9.68
C GLN A 98 7.59 -1.99 9.58
N ILE A 99 7.78 -3.03 8.76
CA ILE A 99 6.87 -4.18 8.67
C ILE A 99 7.55 -5.43 9.25
N PRO A 100 6.78 -6.37 9.81
CA PRO A 100 7.32 -7.66 10.23
C PRO A 100 7.97 -8.40 9.05
N LYS A 101 9.01 -9.19 9.35
CA LYS A 101 9.71 -10.01 8.36
C LYS A 101 8.74 -11.01 7.70
N ASP A 102 8.94 -11.26 6.40
CA ASP A 102 8.15 -12.19 5.60
C ASP A 102 6.70 -11.74 5.36
N TYR A 103 6.44 -10.44 5.47
CA TYR A 103 5.18 -9.82 5.06
C TYR A 103 5.40 -8.84 3.91
N GLN A 104 4.38 -8.68 3.09
CA GLN A 104 4.27 -7.62 2.10
C GLN A 104 3.08 -6.72 2.48
N MET A 105 3.26 -5.42 2.28
CA MET A 105 2.25 -4.41 2.58
C MET A 105 1.41 -4.11 1.35
N HIS A 106 0.12 -3.92 1.60
CA HIS A 106 -0.87 -3.51 0.62
C HIS A 106 -1.59 -2.25 1.12
N CYS A 107 -1.84 -1.31 0.21
CA CYS A 107 -2.77 -0.20 0.43
C CYS A 107 -3.78 -0.24 -0.71
N THR A 108 -4.92 -0.87 -0.46
CA THR A 108 -5.93 -1.17 -1.48
C THR A 108 -7.33 -0.95 -0.91
N LYS A 109 -8.33 -0.89 -1.78
CA LYS A 109 -9.74 -0.86 -1.34
C LYS A 109 -10.06 -2.07 -0.47
N SER A 110 -10.89 -1.88 0.54
CA SER A 110 -11.20 -2.91 1.55
C SER A 110 -11.78 -4.20 0.94
N VAL A 111 -12.47 -4.11 -0.20
CA VAL A 111 -12.95 -5.28 -0.94
C VAL A 111 -11.82 -6.24 -1.37
N TYR A 112 -10.61 -5.75 -1.63
CA TYR A 112 -9.46 -6.59 -1.98
C TYR A 112 -8.94 -7.36 -0.77
N LEU A 113 -8.93 -6.74 0.42
CA LEU A 113 -8.63 -7.43 1.67
C LEU A 113 -9.66 -8.54 1.94
N TRP A 114 -10.96 -8.28 1.74
CA TRP A 114 -11.99 -9.31 1.87
C TRP A 114 -11.78 -10.48 0.91
N ARG A 115 -11.40 -10.21 -0.35
CA ARG A 115 -11.07 -11.26 -1.33
C ARG A 115 -9.87 -12.10 -0.88
N ALA A 116 -8.82 -11.47 -0.34
CA ALA A 116 -7.65 -12.16 0.19
C ALA A 116 -8.04 -13.04 1.39
N TRP A 117 -8.83 -12.50 2.31
CA TRP A 117 -9.38 -13.25 3.45
C TRP A 117 -10.19 -14.47 3.02
N TRP A 118 -11.06 -14.33 2.02
CA TRP A 118 -11.89 -15.44 1.58
C TRP A 118 -11.07 -16.63 1.04
N ARG A 119 -9.97 -16.33 0.33
CA ARG A 119 -9.02 -17.35 -0.14
C ARG A 119 -8.35 -18.04 1.04
N TYR A 120 -7.91 -17.27 2.02
CA TYR A 120 -7.20 -17.77 3.19
C TYR A 120 -8.09 -18.52 4.18
N ARG A 121 -9.35 -18.09 4.37
CA ARG A 121 -10.31 -18.68 5.33
C ARG A 121 -10.50 -20.18 5.15
N LYS A 122 -10.42 -20.67 3.90
CA LYS A 122 -10.50 -22.10 3.59
C LYS A 122 -9.40 -22.92 4.28
N TYR A 123 -8.23 -22.32 4.48
CA TYR A 123 -7.06 -22.94 5.12
C TYR A 123 -6.98 -22.59 6.62
N ALA A 124 -7.47 -21.41 7.01
CA ALA A 124 -7.47 -20.91 8.39
C ALA A 124 -8.23 -21.81 9.37
N LEU A 125 -9.36 -22.38 8.94
CA LEU A 125 -10.23 -23.21 9.78
C LEU A 125 -9.52 -24.46 10.35
N GLN A 126 -8.36 -24.84 9.80
CA GLN A 126 -7.58 -25.98 10.24
C GLN A 126 -6.40 -25.59 11.17
N ARG A 127 -6.08 -24.30 11.32
CA ARG A 127 -4.85 -23.83 11.99
C ARG A 127 -5.10 -22.60 12.88
N GLY A 128 -5.35 -22.82 14.17
CA GLY A 128 -5.15 -21.83 15.25
C GLY A 128 -5.61 -20.39 14.98
N ILE A 129 -4.88 -19.41 15.54
CA ILE A 129 -5.09 -17.98 15.24
C ILE A 129 -4.35 -17.68 13.93
N PRO A 130 -5.03 -17.19 12.90
CA PRO A 130 -4.39 -16.87 11.63
C PRO A 130 -3.50 -15.63 11.77
N LEU A 131 -2.25 -15.74 11.35
CA LEU A 131 -1.25 -14.68 11.34
C LEU A 131 -0.96 -14.18 9.92
N GLU A 132 -1.58 -14.76 8.91
CA GLU A 132 -1.27 -14.57 7.50
C GLU A 132 -1.75 -13.21 6.98
N LEU A 133 -2.75 -12.63 7.64
CA LEU A 133 -3.31 -11.33 7.30
C LEU A 133 -3.31 -10.44 8.54
N LEU A 134 -2.62 -9.29 8.44
CA LEU A 134 -2.54 -8.29 9.50
C LEU A 134 -3.18 -6.99 9.03
N ILE A 135 -3.87 -6.29 9.92
CA ILE A 135 -4.41 -4.93 9.67
C ILE A 135 -3.65 -3.93 10.53
N ARG A 136 -3.36 -2.75 9.97
CA ARG A 136 -2.78 -1.66 10.76
C ARG A 136 -3.85 -0.97 11.58
N ARG A 137 -3.61 -0.78 12.88
CA ARG A 137 -4.46 0.04 13.75
C ARG A 137 -3.62 0.73 14.80
N ARG A 138 -3.84 2.03 15.02
CA ARG A 138 -3.17 2.83 16.08
C ARG A 138 -1.64 2.64 16.11
N GLY A 139 -1.02 2.55 14.93
CA GLY A 139 0.43 2.37 14.80
C GLY A 139 0.96 0.95 14.99
N SER A 140 0.11 -0.05 15.22
CA SER A 140 0.51 -1.44 15.38
C SER A 140 -0.19 -2.37 14.38
N TRP A 141 0.43 -3.52 14.12
CA TRP A 141 -0.12 -4.57 13.25
C TRP A 141 -0.87 -5.60 14.08
N TYR A 142 -2.11 -5.88 13.73
CA TYR A 142 -2.95 -6.83 14.43
C TYR A 142 -3.40 -7.95 13.50
N PRO A 143 -3.32 -9.22 13.95
CA PRO A 143 -3.90 -10.33 13.19
C PRO A 143 -5.40 -10.15 12.99
N ILE A 144 -5.84 -10.39 11.76
CA ILE A 144 -7.26 -10.40 11.42
C ILE A 144 -7.83 -11.75 11.85
N LYS A 145 -8.77 -11.71 12.80
CA LYS A 145 -9.45 -12.90 13.33
C LYS A 145 -10.64 -13.30 12.46
N ASP A 146 -11.38 -12.32 11.97
CA ASP A 146 -12.55 -12.55 11.14
C ASP A 146 -12.89 -11.32 10.29
N LEU A 147 -13.57 -11.55 9.17
CA LEU A 147 -14.05 -10.52 8.25
C LEU A 147 -15.48 -10.87 7.81
N ILE A 148 -16.41 -9.96 8.12
CA ILE A 148 -17.83 -10.12 7.82
C ILE A 148 -18.28 -8.93 6.97
N ILE A 149 -19.10 -9.20 5.95
CA ILE A 149 -19.79 -8.14 5.21
C ILE A 149 -21.24 -8.08 5.71
N SER A 150 -21.69 -6.91 6.12
CA SER A 150 -23.10 -6.62 6.42
C SER A 150 -23.40 -5.18 6.01
N ASP A 151 -24.58 -4.95 5.45
CA ASP A 151 -25.10 -3.60 5.17
C ASP A 151 -24.14 -2.70 4.33
N GLY A 152 -23.42 -3.30 3.40
CA GLY A 152 -22.45 -2.59 2.56
C GLY A 152 -21.14 -2.21 3.26
N LEU A 153 -20.93 -2.66 4.50
CA LEU A 153 -19.72 -2.47 5.29
C LEU A 153 -18.95 -3.78 5.44
N LEU A 154 -17.63 -3.67 5.46
CA LEU A 154 -16.70 -4.72 5.84
C LEU A 154 -16.29 -4.52 7.31
N TYR A 155 -16.64 -5.50 8.15
CA TYR A 155 -16.30 -5.56 9.56
C TYR A 155 -15.04 -6.40 9.75
N ILE A 156 -13.93 -5.74 10.08
CA ILE A 156 -12.61 -6.32 10.33
C ILE A 156 -12.45 -6.57 11.83
N LYS A 157 -12.50 -7.83 12.25
CA LYS A 157 -12.32 -8.22 13.65
C LYS A 157 -10.87 -8.60 13.92
N THR A 158 -10.34 -8.05 15.00
CA THR A 158 -9.05 -8.39 15.62
C THR A 158 -9.33 -8.93 17.03
N LEU A 159 -8.31 -9.38 17.77
CA LEU A 159 -8.50 -9.86 19.14
C LEU A 159 -9.06 -8.80 20.11
N GLY A 160 -8.73 -7.53 19.89
CA GLY A 160 -9.10 -6.43 20.81
C GLY A 160 -10.02 -5.37 20.22
N SER A 161 -10.45 -5.52 18.97
CA SER A 161 -11.29 -4.51 18.32
C SER A 161 -11.96 -4.99 17.04
N GLU A 162 -13.00 -4.28 16.66
CA GLU A 162 -13.63 -4.34 15.34
C GLU A 162 -13.49 -2.98 14.66
N ILE A 163 -13.33 -3.00 13.34
CA ILE A 163 -13.30 -1.81 12.48
C ILE A 163 -14.34 -2.03 11.38
N ALA A 164 -15.22 -1.05 11.14
CA ALA A 164 -16.13 -1.05 10.00
C ALA A 164 -15.59 -0.09 8.93
N VAL A 165 -15.49 -0.56 7.70
CA VAL A 165 -15.06 0.24 6.53
C VAL A 165 -15.96 -0.02 5.34
N HIS A 166 -16.16 0.98 4.49
CA HIS A 166 -16.86 0.79 3.21
C HIS A 166 -15.99 0.00 2.24
N SER A 167 -16.61 -0.66 1.25
CA SER A 167 -15.94 -1.47 0.22
C SER A 167 -14.87 -0.70 -0.56
N ASP A 168 -15.07 0.61 -0.72
CA ASP A 168 -14.20 1.50 -1.49
C ASP A 168 -13.16 2.24 -0.63
N ASP A 169 -13.24 2.12 0.70
CA ASP A 169 -12.25 2.74 1.58
C ASP A 169 -10.89 2.05 1.40
N LEU A 170 -9.84 2.86 1.30
CA LEU A 170 -8.47 2.34 1.33
C LEU A 170 -8.13 1.82 2.73
N VAL A 171 -7.59 0.60 2.76
CA VAL A 171 -7.09 -0.03 3.98
C VAL A 171 -5.65 -0.44 3.81
N ILE A 172 -4.88 -0.35 4.89
CA ILE A 172 -3.48 -0.76 4.93
C ILE A 172 -3.39 -2.08 5.68
N TRP A 173 -2.96 -3.12 4.98
CA TRP A 173 -2.89 -4.48 5.51
C TRP A 173 -1.62 -5.18 5.04
N LEU A 174 -1.25 -6.24 5.74
CA LEU A 174 -0.12 -7.09 5.39
C LEU A 174 -0.61 -8.47 5.02
N ASN A 175 0.01 -9.07 3.99
CA ASN A 175 -0.07 -10.50 3.76
C ASN A 175 1.28 -11.13 4.08
N LYS A 176 1.26 -12.30 4.69
CA LYS A 176 2.47 -13.12 4.80
C LYS A 176 2.87 -13.60 3.41
N ILE A 177 4.13 -13.41 3.04
CA ILE A 177 4.71 -13.96 1.83
C ILE A 177 4.84 -15.46 2.08
N GLU A 178 4.17 -16.27 1.27
CA GLU A 178 4.40 -17.71 1.28
C GLU A 178 5.84 -17.94 0.80
N VAL A 179 6.73 -18.32 1.71
CA VAL A 179 7.99 -18.96 1.32
C VAL A 179 7.56 -20.28 0.73
N ASP A 180 7.80 -20.49 -0.56
CA ASP A 180 7.56 -21.76 -1.25
C ASP A 180 7.94 -22.91 -0.31
N SER A 181 6.92 -23.51 0.30
CA SER A 181 7.12 -24.77 1.00
C SER A 181 7.29 -25.77 -0.14
N PRO A 182 8.42 -26.50 -0.22
CA PRO A 182 8.61 -27.47 -1.29
C PRO A 182 7.39 -28.37 -1.31
N ASN A 183 6.71 -28.40 -2.45
CA ASN A 183 5.51 -29.18 -2.64
C ASN A 183 5.80 -30.64 -2.22
N PRO A 184 5.22 -31.16 -1.13
CA PRO A 184 5.53 -32.51 -0.66
C PRO A 184 5.01 -33.59 -1.63
N PHE A 185 4.33 -33.20 -2.72
CA PHE A 185 3.78 -34.09 -3.73
C PHE A 185 4.67 -34.25 -4.99
N LEU A 186 5.96 -33.91 -4.93
CA LEU A 186 6.92 -34.21 -6.01
C LEU A 186 7.73 -35.50 -5.81
N PHE A 187 7.29 -36.39 -4.92
CA PHE A 187 7.71 -37.79 -4.92
C PHE A 187 6.50 -38.67 -4.69
N GLU A 188 5.81 -39.05 -5.76
CA GLU A 188 5.24 -40.40 -5.90
C GLU A 188 4.77 -40.62 -7.35
N PHE A 189 5.28 -41.74 -7.89
CA PHE A 189 5.10 -42.37 -9.21
C PHE A 189 5.90 -41.82 -10.40
#